data_AF-A0A4Y2UCZ8-F1
#
_entry.id   AF-A0A4Y2UCZ8-F1
#
_cell.length_a   1.000
_cell.length_b   1.000
_cell.length_c   1.000
_cell.angle_alpha   90.00
_cell.angle_beta   90.00
_cell.angle_gamma   90.00
#
_symmetry.space_group_name_H-M   'P 1'
#
loop_
_entity.id
_entity.type
_entity.pdbx_description
1 polymer ?
#
loop_
_entity_poly.entity_id
_entity_poly.type
_entity_poly.pdbx_seq_one_letter_code
_entity_poly.pdbx_strand_id
1 'polypeptide(L)'
;MYIAAENQVAQLISLLPPDIAQLIAREPEEDANNYEYVKALLIKRFKLSAEKFRQLFNEHQKASESTWYGFYYELKNYLEGCLNGLNINTFEQLKGLMLVDQIKKRTSSDFKVPFMDELITIILPTEMVKKIEDFEDV
;
A
#
# COMPACT_ATOMS: atom_id res chain seq x y z
N MET A 1 -18.18 16.74 -22.64
CA MET A 1 -19.48 16.12 -22.35
C MET A 1 -19.70 16.27 -20.85
N TYR A 2 -20.66 17.10 -20.43
CA TYR A 2 -20.97 17.28 -19.01
C TYR A 2 -21.82 16.09 -18.54
N ILE A 3 -21.37 15.35 -17.53
CA ILE A 3 -22.13 14.27 -16.91
C ILE A 3 -22.96 14.92 -15.79
N ALA A 4 -24.28 14.75 -15.81
CA ALA A 4 -25.14 15.17 -14.69
C ALA A 4 -24.77 14.38 -13.43
N ALA A 5 -24.68 15.04 -12.27
CA ALA A 5 -24.24 14.44 -11.01
C ALA A 5 -25.02 13.15 -10.67
N GLU A 6 -26.33 13.16 -10.94
CA GLU A 6 -27.28 12.05 -10.74
C GLU A 6 -26.88 10.74 -11.46
N ASN A 7 -26.03 10.78 -12.49
CA ASN A 7 -25.60 9.59 -13.24
C ASN A 7 -24.16 9.13 -12.95
N GLN A 8 -23.41 9.83 -12.08
CA GLN A 8 -21.99 9.52 -11.85
C GLN A 8 -21.79 8.16 -11.17
N VAL A 9 -22.63 7.80 -10.21
CA VAL A 9 -22.49 6.52 -9.50
C VAL A 9 -22.99 5.34 -10.34
N ALA A 10 -24.09 5.50 -11.08
CA ALA A 10 -24.57 4.48 -12.00
C ALA A 10 -23.51 4.14 -13.08
N GLN A 11 -22.84 5.15 -13.63
CA GLN A 11 -21.71 4.95 -14.55
C GLN A 11 -20.53 4.26 -13.86
N LEU A 12 -20.16 4.68 -12.65
CA LEU A 12 -19.10 4.04 -11.87
C LEU A 12 -19.38 2.55 -11.62
N ILE A 13 -20.59 2.21 -11.16
CA ILE A 13 -21.03 0.83 -10.93
C ILE A 13 -20.94 -0.02 -12.21
N SER A 14 -21.30 0.54 -13.38
CA SER A 14 -21.21 -0.18 -14.66
C SER A 14 -19.77 -0.53 -15.10
N LEU A 15 -18.76 0.16 -14.55
CA LEU A 15 -17.34 -0.09 -14.82
C LEU A 15 -16.66 -0.95 -13.75
N LEU A 16 -17.36 -1.25 -12.65
CA LEU A 16 -16.80 -1.99 -11.52
C LEU A 16 -17.07 -3.51 -11.63
N PRO A 17 -16.13 -4.35 -11.14
CA PRO A 17 -16.38 -5.77 -10.91
C PRO A 17 -17.65 -6.01 -10.06
N PRO A 18 -18.42 -7.10 -10.32
CA PRO A 18 -19.71 -7.34 -9.67
C PRO A 18 -19.65 -7.41 -8.13
N ASP A 19 -18.55 -7.89 -7.57
CA ASP A 19 -18.27 -7.93 -6.13
C ASP A 19 -18.10 -6.55 -5.51
N ILE A 20 -17.51 -5.60 -6.23
CA ILE A 20 -17.39 -4.20 -5.80
C ILE A 20 -18.74 -3.48 -5.96
N ALA A 21 -19.49 -3.77 -7.03
CA ALA A 21 -20.85 -3.24 -7.20
C ALA A 21 -21.80 -3.70 -6.08
N GLN A 22 -21.74 -4.98 -5.69
CA GLN A 22 -22.52 -5.52 -4.56
C GLN A 22 -22.14 -4.91 -3.20
N LEU A 23 -20.93 -4.40 -3.06
CA LEU A 23 -20.46 -3.73 -1.85
C LEU A 23 -21.15 -2.37 -1.70
N ILE A 24 -21.25 -1.60 -2.79
CA ILE A 24 -21.96 -0.32 -2.83
C ILE A 24 -23.46 -0.52 -2.61
N ALA A 25 -24.06 -1.55 -3.20
CA ALA A 25 -25.49 -1.88 -3.06
C ALA A 25 -25.93 -2.34 -1.65
N ARG A 26 -25.02 -2.41 -0.67
CA ARG A 26 -25.32 -2.68 0.75
C ARG A 26 -25.37 -1.42 1.61
N GLU A 27 -24.92 -0.30 1.08
CA GLU A 27 -25.01 1.00 1.73
C GLU A 27 -26.44 1.56 1.60
N PRO A 28 -26.89 2.50 2.46
CA PRO A 28 -28.18 3.17 2.32
C PRO A 28 -28.36 3.82 0.94
N GLU A 29 -29.58 3.90 0.42
CA GLU A 29 -29.84 4.43 -0.93
C GLU A 29 -29.33 5.88 -1.14
N GLU A 30 -29.37 6.71 -0.10
CA GLU A 30 -28.83 8.07 -0.12
C GLU A 30 -27.30 8.08 -0.27
N ASP A 31 -26.60 7.23 0.48
CA ASP A 31 -25.14 7.06 0.44
C ASP A 31 -24.66 6.34 -0.83
N ALA A 32 -25.38 5.31 -1.25
CA ALA A 32 -25.10 4.52 -2.44
C ALA A 32 -25.27 5.32 -3.75
N ASN A 33 -26.04 6.39 -3.75
CA ASN A 33 -26.16 7.34 -4.88
C ASN A 33 -25.22 8.56 -4.74
N ASN A 34 -24.56 8.75 -3.60
CA ASN A 34 -23.63 9.86 -3.36
C ASN A 34 -22.22 9.52 -3.88
N TYR A 35 -21.80 10.18 -4.96
CA TYR A 35 -20.50 9.93 -5.59
C TYR A 35 -19.31 10.13 -4.65
N GLU A 36 -19.30 11.17 -3.82
CA GLU A 36 -18.17 11.41 -2.90
C GLU A 36 -18.15 10.40 -1.74
N TYR A 37 -19.32 9.93 -1.28
CA TYR A 37 -19.39 8.81 -0.31
C TYR A 37 -18.82 7.53 -0.91
N VAL A 38 -19.33 7.10 -2.08
CA VAL A 38 -18.90 5.87 -2.76
C VAL A 38 -17.41 5.91 -3.09
N LYS A 39 -16.90 7.06 -3.58
CA LYS A 39 -15.48 7.29 -3.81
C LYS A 39 -14.66 7.17 -2.53
N ALA A 40 -15.10 7.78 -1.43
CA ALA A 40 -14.43 7.66 -0.13
C ALA A 40 -14.45 6.21 0.41
N LEU A 41 -15.56 5.49 0.26
CA LEU A 41 -15.73 4.09 0.65
C LEU A 41 -14.75 3.18 -0.13
N LEU A 42 -14.70 3.33 -1.45
CA LEU A 42 -13.79 2.57 -2.32
C LEU A 42 -12.33 2.87 -1.99
N ILE A 43 -11.96 4.15 -1.84
CA ILE A 43 -10.60 4.54 -1.44
C ILE A 43 -10.28 3.94 -0.06
N LYS A 44 -11.14 4.08 0.94
CA LYS A 44 -10.91 3.54 2.29
C LYS A 44 -10.70 2.02 2.30
N ARG A 45 -11.38 1.29 1.41
CA ARG A 45 -11.42 -0.17 1.41
C ARG A 45 -10.38 -0.84 0.50
N PHE A 46 -10.00 -0.19 -0.60
CA PHE A 46 -9.07 -0.73 -1.60
C PHE A 46 -7.72 0.00 -1.67
N LYS A 47 -7.53 1.11 -0.93
CA LYS A 47 -6.21 1.77 -0.82
C LYS A 47 -5.21 0.80 -0.19
N LEU A 48 -4.13 0.53 -0.92
CA LEU A 48 -3.01 -0.26 -0.44
C LEU A 48 -2.33 0.42 0.76
N SER A 49 -1.92 -0.38 1.75
CA SER A 49 -1.06 0.07 2.83
C SER A 49 0.36 0.36 2.32
N ALA A 50 1.12 1.15 3.08
CA ALA A 50 2.52 1.42 2.77
C ALA A 50 3.35 0.13 2.65
N GLU A 51 3.09 -0.83 3.54
CA GLU A 51 3.72 -2.16 3.47
C GLU A 51 3.32 -2.93 2.22
N LYS A 52 2.08 -2.86 1.76
CA LYS A 52 1.70 -3.57 0.54
C LYS A 52 2.38 -2.99 -0.69
N PHE A 53 2.56 -1.67 -0.74
CA PHE A 53 3.42 -1.02 -1.74
C PHE A 53 4.90 -1.44 -1.60
N ARG A 54 5.44 -1.55 -0.38
CA ARG A 54 6.81 -2.03 -0.11
C ARG A 54 7.03 -3.48 -0.59
N GLN A 55 6.07 -4.37 -0.34
CA GLN A 55 6.11 -5.76 -0.81
C GLN A 55 6.13 -5.79 -2.35
N LEU A 56 5.18 -5.11 -2.99
CA LEU A 56 5.13 -4.99 -4.44
C LEU A 56 6.46 -4.46 -4.99
N PHE A 57 6.99 -3.35 -4.48
CA PHE A 57 8.28 -2.81 -4.92
C PHE A 57 9.47 -3.80 -4.81
N ASN A 58 9.50 -4.65 -3.78
CA ASN A 58 10.58 -5.60 -3.56
C ASN A 58 10.45 -6.90 -4.38
N GLU A 59 9.22 -7.34 -4.64
CA GLU A 59 8.93 -8.64 -5.25
C GLU A 59 8.61 -8.54 -6.76
N HIS A 60 8.24 -7.34 -7.25
CA HIS A 60 7.78 -7.13 -8.62
C HIS A 60 8.81 -7.57 -9.67
N GLN A 61 8.34 -8.34 -10.64
CA GLN A 61 9.12 -8.80 -11.79
C GLN A 61 8.48 -8.27 -13.07
N LYS A 62 9.30 -7.98 -14.10
CA LYS A 62 8.78 -7.52 -15.38
C LYS A 62 7.94 -8.63 -16.03
N ALA A 63 6.62 -8.45 -16.09
CA ALA A 63 5.73 -9.34 -16.84
C ALA A 63 6.21 -9.48 -18.30
N SER A 64 6.04 -10.66 -18.91
CA SER A 64 6.56 -11.00 -20.25
C SER A 64 6.21 -9.96 -21.31
N GLU A 65 4.94 -9.58 -21.32
CA GLU A 65 4.23 -8.68 -22.23
C GLU A 65 4.43 -7.19 -21.92
N SER A 66 4.93 -6.84 -20.73
CA SER A 66 5.14 -5.44 -20.32
C SER A 66 6.43 -4.86 -20.90
N THR A 67 6.41 -3.57 -21.23
CA THR A 67 7.60 -2.83 -21.67
C THR A 67 8.48 -2.45 -20.48
N TRP A 68 9.77 -2.22 -20.71
CA TRP A 68 10.67 -1.71 -19.65
C TRP A 68 10.23 -0.36 -19.08
N TYR A 69 9.61 0.50 -19.89
CA TYR A 69 9.00 1.75 -19.40
C TYR A 69 7.79 1.50 -18.50
N GLY A 70 6.89 0.57 -18.87
CA GLY A 70 5.76 0.17 -18.03
C GLY A 70 6.22 -0.31 -16.66
N PHE A 71 7.17 -1.24 -16.64
CA PHE A 71 7.78 -1.77 -15.41
C PHE A 71 8.50 -0.69 -14.57
N TYR A 72 9.19 0.25 -15.20
CA TYR A 72 9.77 1.40 -14.50
C TYR A 72 8.68 2.26 -13.82
N TYR A 73 7.57 2.55 -14.51
CA TYR A 73 6.47 3.32 -13.92
C TYR A 73 5.77 2.55 -12.80
N GLU A 74 5.59 1.23 -12.93
CA GLU A 74 5.07 0.37 -11.86
C GLU A 74 5.95 0.42 -10.61
N LEU A 75 7.27 0.19 -10.76
CA LEU A 75 8.23 0.30 -9.65
C LEU A 75 8.25 1.70 -9.02
N LYS A 76 8.22 2.76 -9.85
CA LYS A 76 8.16 4.14 -9.38
C LYS A 76 6.91 4.38 -8.54
N ASN A 77 5.74 3.98 -9.04
CA ASN A 77 4.46 4.14 -8.34
C ASN A 77 4.43 3.36 -7.02
N TYR A 78 5.02 2.16 -6.98
CA TYR A 78 5.12 1.38 -5.73
C TYR A 78 6.06 2.04 -4.72
N LEU A 79 7.20 2.58 -5.16
CA LEU A 79 8.09 3.34 -4.28
C LEU A 79 7.39 4.60 -3.74
N GLU A 80 6.78 5.42 -4.60
CA GLU A 80 6.06 6.63 -4.19
C GLU A 80 4.89 6.30 -3.24
N GLY A 81 4.13 5.23 -3.50
CA GLY A 81 3.07 4.74 -2.61
C GLY A 81 3.57 4.33 -1.23
N CYS A 82 4.73 3.65 -1.17
CA CYS A 82 5.39 3.28 0.09
C CYS A 82 5.87 4.52 0.88
N LEU A 83 6.61 5.42 0.22
CA LEU A 83 7.16 6.62 0.86
C LEU A 83 6.07 7.57 1.38
N ASN A 84 5.02 7.78 0.59
CA ASN A 84 3.85 8.58 1.00
C ASN A 84 3.10 7.90 2.16
N GLY A 85 2.96 6.58 2.13
CA GLY A 85 2.29 5.83 3.19
C GLY A 85 3.05 5.80 4.53
N LEU A 86 4.38 5.93 4.50
CA LEU A 86 5.25 6.03 5.68
C LEU A 86 5.62 7.48 6.06
N ASN A 87 5.08 8.49 5.36
CA ASN A 87 5.43 9.92 5.54
C ASN A 87 6.95 10.22 5.45
N ILE A 88 7.64 9.56 4.52
CA ILE A 88 9.08 9.75 4.28
C ILE A 88 9.30 11.04 3.49
N ASN A 89 9.65 12.11 4.21
CA ASN A 89 9.76 13.48 3.66
C ASN A 89 11.21 13.95 3.50
N THR A 90 12.19 13.17 3.93
CA THR A 90 13.62 13.55 3.92
C THR A 90 14.52 12.43 3.40
N PHE A 91 15.68 12.81 2.86
CA PHE A 91 16.69 11.87 2.39
C PHE A 91 17.28 11.00 3.53
N GLU A 92 17.37 11.53 4.75
CA GLU A 92 17.80 10.76 5.93
C GLU A 92 16.81 9.65 6.28
N GLN A 93 15.50 9.95 6.29
CA GLN A 93 14.46 8.92 6.50
C GLN A 93 14.48 7.86 5.38
N LEU A 94 14.71 8.25 4.13
CA LEU A 94 14.84 7.31 3.01
C LEU A 94 16.05 6.37 3.20
N LYS A 95 17.22 6.89 3.58
CA LYS A 95 18.40 6.07 3.91
C LYS A 95 18.11 5.12 5.08
N GLY A 96 17.42 5.62 6.12
CA GLY A 96 16.98 4.80 7.25
C GLY A 96 16.11 3.62 6.81
N LEU A 97 15.07 3.90 6.02
CA LEU A 97 14.18 2.89 5.45
C LEU A 97 14.95 1.84 4.64
N MET A 98 15.84 2.26 3.74
CA MET A 98 16.67 1.35 2.92
C MET A 98 17.56 0.45 3.77
N LEU A 99 18.15 0.97 4.85
CA LEU A 99 18.98 0.20 5.77
C LEU A 99 18.13 -0.79 6.59
N VAL A 100 16.95 -0.38 7.09
CA VAL A 100 16.01 -1.29 7.75
C VAL A 100 15.59 -2.44 6.82
N ASP A 101 15.27 -2.14 5.56
CA ASP A 101 14.94 -3.18 4.56
C ASP A 101 16.09 -4.18 4.34
N GLN A 102 17.35 -3.72 4.37
CA GLN A 102 18.52 -4.60 4.24
C GLN A 102 18.77 -5.44 5.50
N ILE A 103 18.51 -4.90 6.70
CA ILE A 103 18.59 -5.65 7.96
C ILE A 103 17.48 -6.70 8.01
N LYS A 104 16.23 -6.33 7.72
CA LYS A 104 15.08 -7.24 7.59
C LYS A 104 15.34 -8.39 6.62
N LYS A 105 16.03 -8.17 5.50
CA LYS A 105 16.36 -9.25 4.56
C LYS A 105 17.37 -10.26 5.10
N ARG A 106 18.11 -9.95 6.17
CA ARG A 106 19.17 -10.78 6.76
C ARG A 106 18.79 -11.44 8.10
N THR A 107 17.75 -10.96 8.79
CA THR A 107 17.25 -11.59 10.03
C THR A 107 16.52 -12.91 9.77
N SER A 108 16.50 -13.79 10.77
CA SER A 108 15.79 -15.08 10.73
C SER A 108 14.26 -14.90 10.64
N SER A 109 13.55 -15.97 10.24
CA SER A 109 12.08 -16.05 10.37
C SER A 109 11.62 -15.94 11.81
N ASP A 110 12.42 -16.48 12.73
CA ASP A 110 12.03 -16.76 14.11
C ASP A 110 11.93 -15.45 14.92
N PHE A 111 12.79 -14.48 14.60
CA PHE A 111 12.65 -13.09 15.04
C PHE A 111 11.49 -12.36 14.36
N LYS A 112 11.25 -12.59 13.05
CA LYS A 112 10.28 -11.79 12.28
C LYS A 112 8.83 -12.07 12.67
N VAL A 113 8.47 -13.33 12.86
CA VAL A 113 7.07 -13.75 13.06
C VAL A 113 6.42 -13.09 14.29
N PRO A 114 7.07 -13.03 15.48
CA PRO A 114 6.52 -12.33 16.64
C PRO A 114 6.28 -10.83 16.44
N PHE A 115 7.10 -10.16 15.63
CA PHE A 115 7.11 -8.69 15.53
C PHE A 115 6.57 -8.13 14.20
N MET A 116 5.95 -8.93 13.33
CA MET A 116 5.63 -8.51 11.95
C MET A 116 4.93 -7.14 11.86
N ASP A 117 3.90 -6.91 12.67
CA ASP A 117 3.14 -5.65 12.66
C ASP A 117 3.99 -4.43 13.13
N GLU A 118 4.86 -4.62 14.12
CA GLU A 118 5.77 -3.58 14.59
C GLU A 118 6.84 -3.26 13.54
N LEU A 119 7.47 -4.31 12.99
CA LEU A 119 8.56 -4.22 12.02
C LEU A 119 8.14 -3.39 10.80
N ILE A 120 6.89 -3.45 10.36
CA ILE A 120 6.35 -2.66 9.24
C ILE A 120 6.64 -1.16 9.41
N THR A 121 6.47 -0.63 10.62
CA THR A 121 6.52 0.81 10.91
C THR A 121 7.92 1.34 11.20
N ILE A 122 8.89 0.48 11.50
CA ILE A 122 10.27 0.88 11.82
C ILE A 122 10.94 1.45 10.56
N ILE A 123 11.38 2.71 10.68
CA ILE A 123 12.17 3.44 9.67
C ILE A 123 13.59 3.75 10.14
N LEU A 124 13.89 3.53 11.43
CA LEU A 124 15.18 3.84 12.03
C LEU A 124 16.03 2.57 12.19
N PRO A 125 17.23 2.49 11.57
CA PRO A 125 18.06 1.28 11.63
C PRO A 125 18.52 0.89 13.03
N THR A 126 18.81 1.87 13.89
CA THR A 126 19.26 1.61 15.26
C THR A 126 18.16 0.99 16.14
N GLU A 127 16.90 1.36 15.91
CA GLU A 127 15.74 0.75 16.57
C GLU A 127 15.54 -0.70 16.09
N MET A 128 15.70 -0.94 14.78
CA MET A 128 15.68 -2.29 14.21
C MET A 128 16.78 -3.19 14.81
N VAL A 129 18.02 -2.69 14.90
CA VAL A 129 19.16 -3.44 15.48
C VAL A 129 18.90 -3.75 16.95
N LYS A 130 18.53 -2.75 17.75
CA LYS A 130 18.27 -2.94 19.19
C LYS A 130 17.22 -4.01 19.44
N LYS A 131 16.12 -4.03 18.67
CA LYS A 131 15.07 -5.07 18.80
C LYS A 131 15.57 -6.48 18.49
N ILE A 132 16.57 -6.64 17.61
CA ILE A 132 17.17 -7.94 17.30
C ILE A 132 18.07 -8.38 18.47
N GLU A 133 18.93 -7.48 18.95
CA GLU A 133 19.80 -7.72 20.12
C GLU A 133 18.94 -8.07 21.37
N ASP A 134 17.91 -7.27 21.68
CA ASP A 134 16.95 -7.50 22.77
C ASP A 134 16.21 -8.87 22.66
N PHE A 135 16.18 -9.53 21.49
CA PHE A 135 15.58 -10.85 21.26
C PHE A 135 16.61 -12.00 21.27
N GLU A 136 17.84 -11.75 20.83
CA GLU A 136 18.94 -12.73 20.85
C GLU A 136 19.55 -12.91 22.25
N ASP A 137 19.40 -11.92 23.14
CA ASP A 137 19.83 -11.96 24.55
C ASP A 137 18.86 -12.72 25.51
N VAL A 138 17.84 -13.43 24.99
CA VAL A 138 16.76 -14.11 25.76
C VAL A 138 16.81 -15.63 25.66
#